data_AF-A0A9E2PU90-F1
#
_entry.id   AF-A0A9E2PU90-F1
#
_cell.length_a   1.000
_cell.length_b   1.000
_cell.length_c   1.000
_cell.angle_alpha   90.00
_cell.angle_beta   90.00
_cell.angle_gamma   90.00
#
_symmetry.space_group_name_H-M   'P 1'
#
loop_
_entity.id
_entity.type
_entity.pdbx_description
1 polymer ?
#
loop_
_entity_poly.entity_id
_entity_poly.type
_entity_poly.pdbx_seq_one_letter_code
_entity_poly.pdbx_strand_id
1 'polypeptide(L)'
;TLKLYVAVFIRLSPAGAASFNDVADNLQGTIHNALLGTSELKGLVENLQEERVWKEFPNDQYGVLFMSFTVTYAHAWGDAFSTTY
;
A
#
# COMPACT_ATOMS: atom_id res chain seq x y z
N THR A 1 8.89 -7.85 -12.39
CA THR A 1 7.73 -7.68 -11.48
C THR A 1 8.24 -7.55 -10.06
N LEU A 2 7.73 -6.58 -9.30
CA LEU A 2 8.07 -6.31 -7.91
C LEU A 2 6.82 -6.53 -7.05
N LYS A 3 6.99 -7.08 -5.84
CA LYS A 3 5.92 -7.17 -4.84
C LYS A 3 6.15 -6.16 -3.74
N LEU A 4 5.17 -5.29 -3.51
CA LEU A 4 5.17 -4.33 -2.43
C LEU A 4 4.24 -4.82 -1.34
N TYR A 5 4.74 -4.87 -0.10
CA TYR A 5 3.96 -5.17 1.09
C TYR A 5 3.95 -3.94 2.00
N VAL A 6 2.77 -3.49 2.36
CA VAL A 6 2.57 -2.31 3.21
C VAL A 6 1.81 -2.75 4.46
N ALA A 7 2.32 -2.33 5.62
CA ALA A 7 1.68 -2.53 6.91
C ALA A 7 1.49 -1.16 7.58
N VAL A 8 0.25 -0.78 7.84
CA VAL A 8 -0.10 0.49 8.49
C VAL A 8 -0.65 0.22 9.87
N PHE A 9 0.08 0.67 10.88
CA PHE A 9 -0.30 0.54 12.29
C PHE A 9 -1.21 1.70 12.69
N ILE A 10 -2.44 1.38 13.08
CA ILE A 10 -3.46 2.35 13.45
C ILE A 10 -3.78 2.14 14.93
N ARG A 11 -3.59 3.20 15.73
CA ARG A 11 -3.91 3.14 17.16
C ARG A 11 -5.43 2.99 17.35
N LEU A 12 -5.83 2.06 18.21
CA LEU A 12 -7.23 1.87 18.53
C LEU A 12 -7.72 3.02 19.40
N SER A 13 -8.83 3.62 19.00
CA SER A 13 -9.55 4.60 19.80
C SER A 13 -10.44 3.87 20.82
N PRO A 14 -10.96 4.57 21.86
CA PRO A 14 -11.94 3.99 22.77
C PRO A 14 -13.21 3.46 22.08
N ALA A 15 -13.50 3.92 20.86
CA ALA A 15 -14.60 3.43 20.03
C ALA A 15 -14.32 2.05 19.38
N GLY A 16 -13.12 1.49 19.61
CA GLY A 16 -12.79 0.10 19.31
C GLY A 16 -12.68 -0.23 17.82
N ALA A 17 -13.03 -1.47 17.47
CA ALA A 17 -12.80 -2.05 16.15
C ALA A 17 -13.56 -1.34 15.01
N ALA A 18 -14.74 -0.76 15.27
CA ALA A 18 -15.51 -0.04 14.25
C ALA A 18 -14.77 1.21 13.76
N SER A 19 -14.28 2.03 14.70
CA SER A 19 -13.48 3.22 14.38
C SER A 19 -12.19 2.88 13.66
N PHE A 20 -11.55 1.76 14.00
CA PHE A 20 -10.39 1.27 13.28
C PHE A 20 -10.73 0.89 11.83
N ASN A 21 -11.83 0.16 11.62
CA ASN A 21 -12.21 -0.31 10.28
C ASN A 21 -12.44 0.86 9.33
N ASP A 22 -13.16 1.90 9.77
CA ASP A 22 -13.43 3.10 8.98
C ASP A 22 -12.13 3.85 8.62
N VAL A 23 -11.20 3.96 9.58
CA VAL A 23 -9.90 4.60 9.34
C VAL A 23 -9.06 3.76 8.37
N ALA A 24 -9.05 2.44 8.54
CA ALA A 24 -8.34 1.52 7.66
C ALA A 24 -8.88 1.57 6.23
N ASP A 25 -10.19 1.62 6.03
CA ASP A 25 -10.81 1.70 4.69
C ASP A 25 -10.49 3.04 4.01
N ASN A 26 -10.56 4.15 4.74
CA ASN A 26 -10.15 5.46 4.23
C ASN A 26 -8.66 5.50 3.85
N LEU A 27 -7.79 4.88 4.64
CA LEU A 27 -6.36 4.79 4.35
C LEU A 27 -6.09 3.89 3.15
N GLN A 28 -6.76 2.74 3.05
CA GLN A 28 -6.68 1.86 1.89
C GLN A 28 -7.01 2.63 0.60
N GLY A 29 -8.16 3.32 0.58
CA GLY A 29 -8.58 4.12 -0.57
C GLY A 29 -7.60 5.25 -0.90
N THR A 30 -7.05 5.91 0.12
CA THR A 30 -6.04 6.97 -0.06
C THR A 30 -4.75 6.44 -0.68
N ILE A 31 -4.22 5.32 -0.16
CA ILE A 31 -3.01 4.68 -0.68
C ILE A 31 -3.25 4.16 -2.10
N HIS A 32 -4.38 3.51 -2.34
CA HIS A 32 -4.77 3.00 -3.65
C HIS A 32 -4.82 4.12 -4.69
N ASN A 33 -5.51 5.23 -4.37
CA ASN A 33 -5.62 6.38 -5.25
C ASN A 33 -4.27 7.09 -5.47
N ALA A 34 -3.44 7.18 -4.43
CA ALA A 34 -2.11 7.74 -4.57
C ALA A 34 -1.28 6.91 -5.55
N LEU A 35 -1.23 5.59 -5.39
CA LEU A 35 -0.43 4.71 -6.22
C LEU A 35 -0.91 4.66 -7.68
N LEU A 36 -2.22 4.62 -7.93
CA LEU A 36 -2.76 4.68 -9.30
C LEU A 36 -2.70 6.08 -9.91
N GLY A 37 -2.78 7.12 -9.08
CA GLY A 37 -2.80 8.53 -9.50
C GLY A 37 -1.43 9.14 -9.71
N THR A 38 -0.34 8.50 -9.24
CA THR A 38 1.02 9.02 -9.32
C THR A 38 1.46 9.13 -10.78
N SER A 39 1.60 10.36 -11.27
CA SER A 39 1.99 10.63 -12.66
C SER A 39 3.40 10.16 -12.99
N GLU A 40 4.33 10.16 -12.01
CA GLU A 40 5.70 9.67 -12.23
C GLU A 40 5.77 8.17 -12.52
N LEU A 41 4.74 7.40 -12.15
CA LEU A 41 4.67 5.97 -12.47
C LEU A 41 4.17 5.70 -13.90
N LYS A 42 3.59 6.71 -14.57
CA LYS A 42 3.05 6.56 -15.93
C LYS A 42 4.19 6.34 -16.93
N GLY A 43 4.13 5.23 -17.65
CA GLY A 43 5.13 4.85 -18.64
C GLY A 43 6.32 4.05 -18.08
N LEU A 44 6.51 4.03 -16.75
CA LEU A 44 7.47 3.15 -16.07
C LEU A 44 6.81 1.86 -15.58
N VAL A 45 5.56 1.98 -15.12
CA VAL A 45 4.73 0.85 -14.65
C VAL A 45 3.76 0.45 -15.75
N GLU A 46 3.85 -0.79 -16.19
CA GLU A 46 2.92 -1.41 -17.15
C GLU A 46 1.64 -1.84 -16.46
N ASN A 47 1.75 -2.35 -15.23
CA ASN A 47 0.62 -2.80 -14.43
C ASN A 47 0.89 -2.55 -12.94
N LEU A 48 -0.11 -2.00 -12.25
CA LEU A 48 -0.15 -1.93 -10.81
C LEU A 48 -1.44 -2.59 -10.36
N GLN A 49 -1.32 -3.67 -9.60
CA GLN A 49 -2.45 -4.45 -9.13
C GLN A 49 -2.44 -4.56 -7.60
N GLU A 50 -3.55 -4.17 -6.97
CA GLU A 50 -3.82 -4.50 -5.57
C GLU A 50 -4.22 -5.98 -5.49
N GLU A 51 -3.52 -6.74 -4.65
CA GLU A 51 -3.67 -8.20 -4.57
C GLU A 51 -4.54 -8.58 -3.38
N ARG A 52 -4.02 -8.36 -2.18
CA ARG A 52 -4.67 -8.72 -0.93
C ARG A 52 -4.62 -7.54 0.03
N VAL A 53 -5.78 -7.27 0.61
CA VAL A 53 -5.95 -6.36 1.73
C VAL A 53 -6.56 -7.15 2.88
N TRP A 54 -6.00 -7.00 4.08
CA TRP A 54 -6.57 -7.58 5.28
C TRP A 54 -6.24 -6.75 6.50
N LYS A 55 -7.01 -6.97 7.57
CA LYS A 55 -6.91 -6.21 8.81
C LYS A 55 -6.70 -7.19 9.96
N GLU A 56 -5.83 -6.84 10.89
CA GLU A 56 -5.55 -7.65 12.09
C GLU A 56 -5.51 -6.79 13.34
N PHE A 57 -5.78 -7.40 14.49
CA PHE A 57 -5.64 -6.78 15.81
C PHE A 57 -4.57 -7.54 16.60
N PRO A 58 -3.28 -7.20 16.42
CA PRO A 58 -2.20 -7.90 17.12
C PRO A 58 -2.25 -7.73 18.64
N ASN A 59 -2.89 -6.66 19.13
CA ASN A 59 -3.09 -6.39 20.55
C ASN A 59 -4.24 -5.38 20.76
N ASP A 60 -4.49 -5.03 22.02
CA ASP A 60 -5.57 -4.11 22.42
C ASP A 60 -5.25 -2.62 22.20
N GLN A 61 -4.07 -2.29 21.65
CA GLN A 61 -3.62 -0.91 21.45
C GLN A 61 -3.61 -0.51 19.98
N TYR A 62 -3.39 -1.47 19.07
CA TYR A 62 -3.23 -1.23 17.64
C TYR A 62 -3.99 -2.26 16.81
N GLY A 63 -4.60 -1.78 15.74
CA GLY A 63 -4.94 -2.60 14.59
C GLY A 63 -3.93 -2.35 13.47
N VAL A 64 -3.81 -3.30 12.55
CA VAL A 64 -2.90 -3.22 11.40
C VAL A 64 -3.70 -3.44 10.13
N LEU A 65 -3.57 -2.50 9.19
CA LEU A 65 -3.99 -2.66 7.80
C LEU A 65 -2.80 -3.19 7.01
N PHE A 66 -2.96 -4.37 6.42
CA PHE A 66 -1.98 -4.95 5.51
C PHE A 66 -2.50 -4.85 4.08
N MET A 67 -1.62 -4.41 3.18
CA MET A 67 -1.90 -4.30 1.76
C MET A 67 -0.73 -4.91 0.98
N SER A 68 -1.04 -5.57 -0.13
CA SER A 68 -0.04 -6.11 -1.04
C SER A 68 -0.35 -5.71 -2.47
N PHE A 69 0.71 -5.37 -3.20
CA PHE A 69 0.62 -4.93 -4.58
C PHE A 69 1.64 -5.67 -5.43
N THR A 70 1.21 -6.01 -6.65
CA THR A 70 2.10 -6.46 -7.71
C THR A 70 2.33 -5.29 -8.67
N VAL A 71 3.60 -4.95 -8.88
CA VAL A 71 4.04 -3.91 -9.83
C VAL A 71 4.77 -4.58 -10.98
N THR A 72 4.23 -4.49 -12.19
CA THR A 72 4.93 -4.82 -13.43
C THR A 72 5.48 -3.53 -14.02
N TYR A 73 6.79 -3.48 -14.25
CA TYR A 73 7.48 -2.31 -14.79
C TYR A 73 8.11 -2.64 -16.13
N ALA A 74 8.10 -1.66 -17.04
CA ALA A 74 8.67 -1.77 -18.37
C ALA A 74 10.19 -1.59 -18.27
N HIS A 75 10.94 -2.68 -18.15
CA HIS A 75 12.41 -2.60 -18.10
C HIS A 75 13.00 -2.72 -19.51
N ALA A 76 13.17 -1.59 -20.20
CA ALA A 76 13.91 -1.52 -21.45
C ALA A 76 15.37 -1.07 -21.19
N TRP A 77 16.16 -1.95 -20.56
CA TRP A 77 17.63 -1.89 -20.40
C TRP A 77 18.20 -0.75 -19.51
N GLY A 78 19.08 -1.12 -18.57
CA GLY A 78 19.77 -0.22 -17.61
C GLY A 78 19.31 -0.42 -16.16
N ASP A 79 20.20 -0.33 -15.17
CA ASP A 79 19.87 -0.52 -13.75
C ASP A 79 18.79 0.47 -13.28
N ALA A 80 17.56 -0.02 -13.06
CA ALA A 80 16.45 0.79 -12.55
C ALA A 80 16.67 1.36 -11.13
N PHE A 81 17.76 0.97 -10.46
CA PHE A 81 18.17 1.45 -9.14
C PHE A 81 19.57 2.09 -9.16
N SER A 82 19.95 2.77 -10.25
CA SER A 82 21.19 3.54 -10.29
C SER A 82 21.17 4.64 -9.21
N THR A 83 21.91 4.44 -8.12
CA THR A 83 22.07 5.39 -7.01
C THR A 83 23.06 6.50 -7.32
N THR A 84 23.14 6.98 -8.56
CA THR A 84 23.98 8.14 -8.88
C THR A 84 23.24 9.39 -8.42
N TYR A 85 23.47 9.72 -7.16
CA TYR A 85 23.20 11.03 -6.55
C TYR A 85 24.03 12.13 -7.23
#